data_AF-A0A936KM10-F1
#
_entry.id   AF-A0A936KM10-F1
#
_cell.length_a   1.000
_cell.length_b   1.000
_cell.length_c   1.000
_cell.angle_alpha   90.00
_cell.angle_beta   90.00
_cell.angle_gamma   90.00
#
_symmetry.space_group_name_H-M   'P 1'
#
loop_
_entity.id
_entity.type
_entity.pdbx_description
1 polymer ?
#
loop_
_entity_poly.entity_id
_entity_poly.type
_entity_poly.pdbx_seq_one_letter_code
_entity_poly.pdbx_strand_id
1 'polypeptide(L)' 'MTSNSTIGKSEVNIFPNPTNGKLNIEISKKSILTLYNIYGQNLSNFKIEEGNNIIDLNGLSSGLYLLKIENTLYKIMKID' A
#
# COMPACT_ATOMS: atom_id res chain seq x y z
N MET A 1 10.28 -29.75 -17.81
CA MET A 1 10.23 -28.31 -18.14
C MET A 1 8.79 -27.87 -18.03
N THR A 2 8.39 -27.30 -16.90
CA THR A 2 7.04 -26.77 -16.72
C THR A 2 7.17 -25.35 -16.19
N SER A 3 6.76 -24.44 -17.07
CA SER A 3 6.64 -22.99 -16.99
C SER A 3 6.71 -22.40 -15.58
N ASN A 4 7.73 -21.58 -15.34
CA ASN A 4 7.69 -20.55 -14.31
C ASN A 4 6.43 -19.72 -14.56
N SER A 5 5.44 -19.83 -13.67
CA SER A 5 4.38 -18.84 -13.56
C SER A 5 5.01 -17.57 -12.99
N THR A 6 5.66 -16.81 -13.86
CA THR A 6 5.99 -15.41 -13.59
C THR A 6 4.66 -14.67 -13.57
N ILE A 7 3.95 -14.77 -12.45
CA ILE A 7 2.90 -13.83 -12.08
C ILE A 7 3.61 -12.48 -12.12
N GLY A 8 3.31 -11.67 -13.13
CA GLY A 8 3.87 -10.33 -13.27
C GLY A 8 3.65 -9.60 -11.96
N LYS A 9 4.70 -9.52 -11.15
CA LYS A 9 4.69 -8.83 -9.88
C LYS A 9 4.51 -7.37 -10.28
N SER A 10 3.31 -6.82 -10.08
CA SER A 10 3.14 -5.37 -10.13
C SER A 10 4.22 -4.79 -9.20
N GLU A 11 5.15 -4.05 -9.77
CA GLU A 11 6.30 -3.46 -9.08
C GLU A 11 5.79 -2.33 -8.20
N VAL A 12 5.16 -2.72 -7.10
CA VAL A 12 4.70 -1.84 -6.04
C VAL A 12 5.64 -2.03 -4.87
N ASN A 13 6.47 -1.03 -4.59
CA ASN A 13 7.32 -1.01 -3.41
C ASN A 13 6.69 -0.08 -2.37
N ILE A 14 6.50 -0.56 -1.15
CA ILE A 14 5.92 0.21 -0.05
C ILE A 14 6.87 0.19 1.14
N PHE A 15 7.31 1.36 1.59
CA PHE A 15 8.29 1.46 2.67
C PHE A 15 8.23 2.81 3.42
N PRO A 16 8.67 2.89 4.68
CA PRO A 16 9.06 1.76 5.51
C PRO A 16 7.84 0.97 5.99
N ASN A 17 8.00 -0.33 6.22
CA ASN A 17 7.02 -1.14 6.94
C ASN A 17 7.78 -1.98 7.98
N PRO A 18 7.62 -1.74 9.30
CA PRO A 18 6.67 -0.80 9.93
C PRO A 18 6.91 0.68 9.61
N THR A 19 5.88 1.51 9.77
CA THR A 19 5.92 2.97 9.54
C THR A 19 5.56 3.78 10.78
N ASN A 20 6.11 4.98 10.83
CA ASN A 20 5.84 6.01 11.82
C ASN A 20 4.74 6.99 11.38
N GLY A 21 4.07 6.71 10.26
CA GLY A 21 2.97 7.52 9.74
C GLY A 21 3.15 7.90 8.27
N LYS A 22 4.38 8.03 7.78
CA LYS A 22 4.64 8.31 6.35
C LYS A 22 5.06 7.05 5.60
N LEU A 23 4.43 6.80 4.46
CA LEU A 23 4.78 5.72 3.54
C LEU A 23 5.17 6.27 2.19
N ASN A 24 6.32 5.82 1.69
CA ASN A 24 6.68 5.92 0.29
C ASN A 24 6.09 4.73 -0.46
N ILE A 25 5.48 5.02 -1.60
CA ILE A 25 4.86 4.04 -2.48
C ILE A 25 5.38 4.31 -3.89
N GLU A 26 6.21 3.40 -4.38
CA GLU A 26 6.72 3.41 -5.74
C GLU A 26 5.87 2.47 -6.59
N ILE A 27 5.32 2.96 -7.70
CA ILE A 27 4.51 2.17 -8.63
C ILE A 27 4.95 2.40 -10.07
N SER A 28 4.87 1.36 -10.90
CA SER A 28 5.18 1.45 -12.34
C SER A 28 4.02 1.97 -13.21
N LYS A 29 2.85 2.22 -12.61
CA LYS A 29 1.67 2.73 -13.33
C LYS A 29 0.72 3.44 -12.38
N LYS A 30 0.16 4.58 -12.81
CA LYS A 30 -0.88 5.30 -12.08
C LYS A 30 -2.03 4.38 -11.65
N SER A 31 -2.50 4.53 -10.42
CA SER A 31 -3.50 3.64 -9.84
C SER A 31 -4.34 4.34 -8.75
N ILE A 32 -5.30 3.59 -8.21
CA ILE A 32 -6.07 3.99 -7.04
C ILE A 32 -5.62 3.12 -5.87
N LEU A 33 -5.21 3.78 -4.80
CA LEU A 33 -4.89 3.15 -3.52
C LEU A 33 -6.06 3.36 -2.56
N THR A 34 -6.52 2.29 -1.94
CA THR A 34 -7.53 2.36 -0.88
C THR A 34 -6.93 1.86 0.43
N LEU A 35 -7.09 2.66 1.48
CA LEU A 35 -6.68 2.33 2.84
C LEU A 35 -7.87 1.77 3.62
N TYR A 36 -7.65 0.65 4.29
CA TYR A 36 -8.62 0.03 5.19
C TYR A 36 -8.04 -0.20 6.59
N ASN A 37 -8.90 -0.20 7.59
CA ASN A 37 -8.56 -0.76 8.91
C ASN A 37 -8.73 -2.29 8.94
N ILE A 38 -8.40 -2.91 10.07
CA ILE A 38 -8.52 -4.37 10.28
C ILE A 38 -9.95 -4.91 10.17
N TYR A 39 -10.96 -4.05 10.35
CA TYR A 39 -12.37 -4.42 10.23
C TYR A 39 -12.87 -4.34 8.78
N GLY A 40 -12.00 -3.99 7.82
CA GLY A 40 -12.35 -3.85 6.41
C GLY A 40 -13.07 -2.54 6.07
N GLN A 41 -13.13 -1.58 6.99
CA GLN A 41 -13.72 -0.27 6.72
C GLN A 41 -12.77 0.56 5.86
N ASN A 42 -13.30 1.15 4.77
CA ASN A 42 -12.55 2.08 3.93
C ASN A 42 -12.34 3.39 4.69
N LEU A 43 -11.08 3.72 4.98
CA LEU A 43 -10.69 4.94 5.66
C LEU A 43 -10.41 6.08 4.68
N SER A 44 -9.81 5.78 3.52
CA SER A 44 -9.36 6.77 2.55
C SER A 44 -9.08 6.16 1.17
N ASN A 45 -9.20 6.98 0.13
CA ASN A 45 -8.83 6.62 -1.25
C ASN A 45 -7.90 7.69 -1.83
N PHE A 46 -6.83 7.25 -2.48
CA PHE A 46 -5.78 8.10 -3.01
C PHE A 46 -5.60 7.79 -4.49
N LYS A 47 -5.48 8.83 -5.32
CA LYS A 47 -4.94 8.70 -6.67
C LYS A 47 -3.43 8.80 -6.55
N ILE A 48 -2.73 7.78 -7.02
CA ILE A 48 -1.26 7.72 -7.00
C ILE A 48 -0.76 7.65 -8.45
N GLU A 49 0.29 8.41 -8.74
CA GLU A 49 0.87 8.53 -10.07
C GLU A 49 2.04 7.55 -10.24
N GLU A 50 2.45 7.29 -11.47
CA GLU A 50 3.67 6.53 -11.75
C GLU A 50 4.89 7.16 -11.07
N GLY A 51 5.76 6.31 -10.51
CA GLY A 51 6.92 6.73 -9.71
C GLY A 51 6.60 6.79 -8.20
N ASN A 52 7.22 7.75 -7.52
CA ASN A 52 7.19 7.85 -6.06
C ASN A 52 6.01 8.69 -5.56
N ASN A 53 5.25 8.14 -4.62
CA ASN A 53 4.13 8.79 -3.95
C ASN A 53 4.34 8.74 -2.43
N ILE A 54 3.88 9.76 -1.71
CA ILE A 54 3.92 9.79 -0.26
C ILE A 54 2.49 9.76 0.27
N ILE A 55 2.18 8.75 1.09
CA ILE A 55 0.91 8.66 1.83
C ILE A 55 1.19 9.00 3.30
N ASP A 56 0.38 9.90 3.84
CA ASP A 56 0.43 10.28 5.25
C ASP A 56 -0.71 9.59 6.02
N LEU A 57 -0.34 8.82 7.03
CA LEU A 57 -1.19 8.11 7.99
C LEU A 57 -1.17 8.80 9.37
N ASN A 58 -0.55 9.98 9.48
CA ASN A 58 -0.63 10.80 10.69
C ASN A 58 -2.08 11.13 11.03
N GLY A 59 -2.42 11.06 12.31
CA GLY A 59 -3.80 11.16 12.79
C GLY A 59 -4.56 9.83 12.87
N LEU A 60 -4.01 8.74 12.34
CA LEU A 60 -4.49 7.39 12.59
C LEU A 60 -3.75 6.75 13.78
N SER A 61 -4.46 5.98 14.60
CA SER A 61 -3.87 5.24 15.71
C SER A 61 -2.85 4.21 15.24
N SER A 62 -1.85 3.91 16.06
CA SER A 62 -0.92 2.81 15.81
C SER A 62 -1.68 1.48 15.69
N GLY A 63 -1.24 0.61 14.80
CA GLY A 63 -1.95 -0.63 14.50
C GLY A 63 -1.73 -1.17 13.10
N LEU A 64 -2.49 -2.20 12.77
CA LEU A 64 -2.46 -2.87 11.46
C LEU A 64 -3.45 -2.21 10.50
N TYR A 65 -3.00 -1.99 9.27
CA TYR A 65 -3.80 -1.45 8.17
C TYR A 65 -3.62 -2.31 6.92
N LEU A 66 -4.58 -2.20 6.01
CA LEU A 66 -4.52 -2.82 4.70
C LEU A 66 -4.52 -1.75 3.62
N LEU A 67 -3.52 -1.78 2.74
CA LEU A 67 -3.51 -1.00 1.51
C LEU A 67 -3.92 -1.89 0.36
N LYS A 68 -4.93 -1.47 -0.41
CA LYS A 68 -5.31 -2.11 -1.67
C LYS A 68 -4.84 -1.24 -2.81
N ILE A 69 -4.04 -1.81 -3.71
CA ILE A 69 -3.66 -1.18 -4.97
C ILE A 69 -4.04 -2.20 -6.05
N GLU A 70 -4.88 -1.78 -6.99
CA GLU A 70 -5.50 -2.68 -7.97
C GLU A 70 -6.17 -3.89 -7.30
N ASN A 71 -5.73 -5.11 -7.60
CA ASN A 71 -6.26 -6.36 -7.05
C ASN A 71 -5.36 -6.98 -5.96
N THR A 72 -4.40 -6.22 -5.44
CA THR A 72 -3.42 -6.69 -4.45
C THR A 72 -3.59 -5.96 -3.12
N LEU A 73 -3.50 -6.72 -2.03
CA LEU A 73 -3.55 -6.21 -0.66
C LEU A 73 -2.17 -6.28 0.01
N TYR A 74 -1.77 -5.19 0.64
CA TYR A 74 -0.53 -5.05 1.40
C TYR A 74 -0.84 -4.78 2.86
N LYS A 75 -0.20 -5.52 3.76
CA LYS A 75 -0.31 -5.32 5.21
C LYS A 75 0.70 -4.29 5.67
N ILE A 76 0.24 -3.26 6.36
CA ILE A 76 1.07 -2.18 6.88
C ILE A 76 0.93 -2.10 8.39
N MET A 77 2.06 -2.05 9.10
CA MET A 77 2.09 -1.83 10.54
C MET A 77 2.50 -0.39 10.83
N LYS A 78 1.63 0.40 11.48
CA LYS A 78 1.96 1.73 12.02
C LYS A 78 2.33 1.60 13.50
N ILE A 79 3.47 2.15 13.92
CA ILE A 79 4.01 1.98 15.29
C ILE A 79 4.17 3.25 16.12
N ASP A 80 4.04 4.44 15.51
CA ASP A 80 3.99 5.73 16.24
C ASP A 80 2.59 6.07 16.73
#